data_AF-A0A6M3MG95-F1
#
_entry.id   AF-A0A6M3MG95-F1
#
_cell.length_a   1.000
_cell.length_b   1.000
_cell.length_c   1.000
_cell.angle_alpha   90.00
_cell.angle_beta   90.00
_cell.angle_gamma   90.00
#
_symmetry.space_group_name_H-M   'P 1'
#
loop_
_entity.id
_entity.type
_entity.pdbx_description
1 polymer ?
#
loop_
_entity_poly.entity_id
_entity_poly.type
_entity_poly.pdbx_seq_one_letter_code
_entity_poly.pdbx_strand_id
1 'polypeptide(L)'
;MSASHLIRVWVEGYVRTRDPGNPQRPLTAYVPGHEDALALKLPEILSELELYASSHRNELDWSMIHNELSSYLQGAARVRAADKIYKELRSRGIKVWR
;
A
#
# COMPACT_ATOMS: atom_id res chain seq x y z
N MET A 1 -1.47 -30.72 -25.34
CA MET A 1 -1.81 -29.60 -24.45
C MET A 1 -1.58 -30.05 -23.01
N SER A 2 -0.77 -29.32 -22.23
CA SER A 2 -0.41 -29.67 -20.85
C SER A 2 -1.41 -29.08 -19.84
N ALA A 3 -1.67 -29.77 -18.73
CA ALA A 3 -2.56 -29.30 -17.66
C ALA A 3 -2.14 -27.93 -17.10
N SER A 4 -0.84 -27.63 -17.07
CA SER A 4 -0.31 -26.32 -16.67
C SER A 4 -0.74 -25.19 -17.61
N HIS A 5 -0.94 -25.51 -18.89
CA HIS A 5 -1.40 -24.53 -19.89
C HIS A 5 -2.87 -24.17 -19.69
N LEU A 6 -3.70 -25.17 -19.34
CA LEU A 6 -5.12 -24.94 -19.04
C LEU A 6 -5.34 -24.12 -17.77
N ILE A 7 -4.54 -24.39 -16.72
CA ILE A 7 -4.58 -23.60 -15.48
C ILE A 7 -4.18 -22.15 -15.76
N ARG A 8 -3.13 -21.94 -16.56
CA ARG A 8 -2.67 -20.61 -16.93
C ARG A 8 -3.74 -19.80 -17.67
N VAL A 9 -4.39 -20.39 -18.67
CA VAL A 9 -5.47 -19.73 -19.44
C VAL A 9 -6.67 -19.41 -18.55
N TRP A 10 -7.03 -20.30 -17.64
CA TRP A 10 -8.14 -20.07 -16.71
C TRP A 10 -7.85 -18.93 -15.73
N VAL A 11 -6.63 -18.88 -15.18
CA VAL A 11 -6.18 -17.81 -14.29
C VAL A 11 -6.07 -16.48 -15.03
N GLU A 12 -5.49 -16.46 -16.24
CA GLU A 12 -5.40 -15.25 -17.07
C GLU A 12 -6.80 -14.70 -17.41
N GLY A 13 -7.78 -15.57 -17.68
CA GLY A 13 -9.17 -15.18 -17.91
C GLY A 13 -9.86 -14.59 -16.67
N TYR A 14 -9.61 -15.17 -15.50
CA TYR A 14 -10.13 -14.66 -14.22
C TYR A 14 -9.54 -13.27 -13.88
N VAL A 15 -8.26 -13.05 -14.18
CA VAL A 15 -7.60 -11.75 -13.95
C VAL A 15 -8.13 -10.69 -14.92
N ARG A 16 -8.26 -11.01 -16.21
CA ARG A 16 -8.80 -10.08 -17.23
C ARG A 16 -10.23 -9.63 -16.93
N THR A 17 -11.04 -10.47 -16.29
CA THR A 17 -12.42 -10.13 -15.93
C THR A 17 -12.51 -9.26 -14.67
N ARG A 18 -11.46 -9.22 -13.82
CA ARG A 18 -11.42 -8.42 -12.60
C ARG A 18 -10.67 -7.09 -12.72
N ASP A 19 -9.74 -6.95 -13.66
CA ASP A 19 -8.98 -5.71 -13.89
C ASP A 19 -8.63 -5.54 -15.38
N PRO A 20 -9.43 -4.78 -16.17
CA PRO A 20 -9.16 -4.57 -17.59
C PRO A 20 -7.96 -3.64 -17.86
N GLY A 21 -7.30 -3.09 -16.82
CA GLY A 21 -6.41 -1.95 -16.95
C GLY A 21 -4.89 -2.22 -17.01
N ASN A 22 -4.37 -3.39 -16.63
CA ASN A 22 -2.91 -3.58 -16.64
C ASN A 22 -2.41 -5.04 -16.74
N PRO A 23 -2.09 -5.53 -17.95
CA PRO A 23 -1.71 -6.94 -18.20
C PRO A 23 -0.28 -7.33 -17.73
N GLN A 24 0.48 -6.41 -17.12
CA GLN A 24 1.88 -6.64 -16.72
C GLN A 24 2.10 -6.81 -15.20
N ARG A 25 1.06 -6.73 -14.35
CA ARG A 25 1.23 -6.94 -12.91
C ARG A 25 1.50 -8.42 -12.59
N PRO A 26 2.58 -8.75 -11.84
CA PRO A 26 2.89 -10.13 -11.49
C PRO A 26 1.78 -10.73 -10.62
N LEU A 27 1.49 -12.02 -10.84
CA LEU A 27 0.42 -12.79 -10.16
C LEU A 27 0.47 -12.72 -8.63
N THR A 28 1.63 -12.42 -8.05
CA THR A 28 1.84 -12.28 -6.60
C THR A 28 1.21 -11.02 -6.02
N ALA A 29 0.89 -10.01 -6.85
CA ALA A 29 0.25 -8.75 -6.45
C ALA A 29 -1.06 -8.90 -5.66
N TYR A 30 -1.72 -10.05 -5.80
CA TYR A 30 -3.03 -10.33 -5.20
C TYR A 30 -2.96 -11.22 -3.95
N VAL A 31 -1.75 -11.55 -3.45
CA VAL A 31 -1.60 -12.32 -2.21
C VAL A 31 -1.82 -11.40 -1.01
N PRO A 32 -2.59 -11.81 0.02
CA PRO A 32 -2.71 -11.05 1.26
C PRO A 32 -1.33 -10.78 1.87
N GLY A 33 -0.98 -9.51 2.07
CA GLY A 33 0.34 -9.08 2.53
C GLY A 33 1.34 -8.70 1.43
N HIS A 34 0.94 -8.70 0.15
CA HIS A 34 1.76 -8.19 -0.95
C HIS A 34 1.76 -6.64 -0.98
N GLU A 35 2.89 -6.04 -1.37
CA GLU A 35 3.10 -4.58 -1.38
C GLU A 35 2.08 -3.82 -2.25
N ASP A 36 1.44 -4.48 -3.21
CA ASP A 36 0.46 -3.87 -4.12
C ASP A 36 -0.90 -3.61 -3.46
N ALA A 37 -1.29 -4.41 -2.46
CA ALA A 37 -2.51 -4.15 -1.68
C ALA A 37 -2.35 -2.87 -0.84
N LEU A 38 -1.13 -2.64 -0.33
CA LEU A 38 -0.77 -1.37 0.30
C LEU A 38 -0.74 -0.25 -0.74
N ALA A 39 -0.14 -0.45 -1.92
CA ALA A 39 -0.03 0.58 -2.94
C ALA A 39 -1.39 1.16 -3.39
N LEU A 40 -2.44 0.34 -3.40
CA LEU A 40 -3.82 0.79 -3.66
C LEU A 40 -4.39 1.65 -2.53
N LYS A 41 -4.00 1.39 -1.27
CA LYS A 41 -4.50 2.08 -0.08
C LYS A 41 -3.61 3.23 0.40
N LEU A 42 -2.38 3.30 -0.08
CA LEU A 42 -1.40 4.31 0.27
C LEU A 42 -1.88 5.75 0.00
N PRO A 43 -2.60 6.05 -1.12
CA PRO A 43 -3.16 7.37 -1.34
C PRO A 43 -4.23 7.76 -0.30
N GLU A 44 -5.07 6.80 0.10
CA GLU A 44 -6.09 7.01 1.14
C GLU A 44 -5.43 7.29 2.50
N ILE A 45 -4.47 6.45 2.91
CA ILE A 45 -3.73 6.60 4.17
C ILE A 45 -2.97 7.94 4.23
N LEU A 46 -2.31 8.33 3.13
CA LEU A 46 -1.65 9.64 3.07
C LEU A 46 -2.65 10.78 3.22
N SER A 47 -3.79 10.70 2.53
CA SER A 47 -4.81 11.74 2.63
C SER A 47 -5.38 11.87 4.03
N GLU A 48 -5.59 10.76 4.75
CA GLU A 48 -6.07 10.76 6.13
C GLU A 48 -5.04 11.36 7.09
N LEU A 49 -3.77 10.99 6.97
CA LEU A 49 -2.67 11.54 7.76
C LEU A 49 -2.47 13.05 7.50
N GLU A 50 -2.64 13.49 6.25
CA GLU A 50 -2.58 14.90 5.87
C GLU A 50 -3.74 15.71 6.45
N LEU A 51 -4.96 15.17 6.40
CA LEU A 51 -6.15 15.78 7.01
C LEU A 51 -5.98 15.92 8.52
N TYR A 52 -5.44 14.89 9.17
CA TYR A 52 -5.15 14.92 10.59
C TYR A 52 -4.09 15.98 10.92
N ALA A 53 -2.97 15.98 10.18
CA ALA A 53 -1.89 16.94 10.37
C ALA A 53 -2.36 18.38 10.14
N SER A 54 -3.18 18.62 9.12
CA SER A 54 -3.77 19.94 8.83
C SER A 54 -4.58 20.48 9.99
N SER A 55 -5.25 19.59 10.73
CA SER A 55 -6.03 19.93 11.93
C SER A 55 -5.14 20.17 13.17
N HIS A 56 -3.88 19.75 13.13
CA HIS A 56 -2.93 19.78 14.24
C HIS A 56 -1.65 20.55 13.88
N ARG A 57 -1.79 21.74 13.30
CA ARG A 57 -0.68 22.66 12.96
C ARG A 57 0.39 22.04 12.04
N ASN A 58 0.00 21.14 11.14
CA ASN A 58 0.89 20.36 10.28
C ASN A 58 1.90 19.51 11.06
N GLU A 59 1.51 19.04 12.24
CA GLU A 59 2.31 18.12 13.05
C GLU A 59 1.63 16.74 13.11
N LEU A 60 2.46 15.70 13.12
CA LEU A 60 2.01 14.31 13.18
C LEU A 60 2.96 13.48 14.05
N ASP A 61 2.45 12.50 14.77
CA ASP A 61 3.27 11.58 15.55
C ASP A 61 3.63 10.35 14.71
N TRP A 62 4.89 9.90 14.78
CA TRP A 62 5.36 8.68 14.14
C TRP A 62 4.51 7.45 14.49
N SER A 63 4.05 7.37 15.74
CA SER A 63 3.18 6.30 16.21
C SER A 63 1.87 6.21 15.44
N MET A 64 1.32 7.34 14.97
CA MET A 64 0.10 7.35 14.15
C MET A 64 0.32 6.69 12.79
N ILE A 65 1.43 7.02 12.11
CA ILE A 65 1.80 6.39 10.83
C ILE A 65 1.95 4.87 11.03
N HIS A 66 2.61 4.49 12.12
CA HIS A 66 2.88 3.09 12.40
C HIS A 66 1.62 2.30 12.79
N ASN A 67 0.67 2.94 13.48
CA ASN A 67 -0.62 2.35 13.84
C ASN A 67 -1.53 2.17 12.62
N GLU A 68 -1.61 3.15 11.72
CA GLU A 68 -2.38 3.03 10.48
C GLU A 68 -1.91 1.86 9.61
N LEU A 69 -0.59 1.66 9.55
CA LEU A 69 -0.01 0.56 8.79
C LEU A 69 -0.15 -0.81 9.45
N SER A 70 -0.55 -0.87 10.73
CA SER A 70 -0.61 -2.13 11.49
C SER A 70 -1.62 -3.14 10.94
N SER A 71 -2.70 -2.64 10.34
CA SER A 71 -3.75 -3.44 9.70
C SER A 71 -3.31 -4.09 8.39
N TYR A 72 -2.23 -3.56 7.77
CA TYR A 72 -1.79 -3.96 6.42
C TYR A 72 -0.44 -4.69 6.43
N LEU A 73 0.47 -4.27 7.30
CA LEU A 73 1.85 -4.74 7.34
C LEU A 73 2.27 -5.08 8.76
N GLN A 74 3.15 -6.08 8.88
CA GLN A 74 3.73 -6.50 10.16
C GLN A 74 5.25 -6.44 10.15
N GLY A 75 5.84 -6.39 11.35
CA GLY A 75 7.29 -6.47 11.56
C GLY A 75 8.10 -5.43 10.76
N ALA A 76 9.19 -5.88 10.14
CA ALA A 76 10.11 -5.03 9.40
C ALA A 76 9.51 -4.39 8.13
N ALA A 77 8.45 -4.97 7.55
CA ALA A 77 7.77 -4.36 6.40
C ALA A 77 7.03 -3.08 6.81
N ARG A 78 6.38 -3.10 7.98
CA ARG A 78 5.68 -1.94 8.54
C ARG A 78 6.62 -0.77 8.82
N VAL A 79 7.77 -1.04 9.41
CA VAL A 79 8.78 0.00 9.70
C VAL A 79 9.28 0.64 8.41
N ARG A 80 9.61 -0.18 7.38
CA ARG A 80 10.06 0.34 6.08
C ARG A 80 8.98 1.16 5.36
N ALA A 81 7.72 0.75 5.44
CA ALA A 81 6.60 1.51 4.88
C ALA A 81 6.37 2.83 5.64
N ALA A 82 6.44 2.81 6.97
CA ALA A 82 6.34 4.01 7.81
C ALA A 82 7.46 5.01 7.49
N ASP A 83 8.69 4.55 7.27
CA ASP A 83 9.82 5.39 6.85
C ASP A 83 9.58 6.04 5.49
N LYS A 84 8.97 5.33 4.54
CA LYS A 84 8.61 5.90 3.23
C LYS A 84 7.56 7.00 3.40
N ILE A 85 6.48 6.73 4.15
CA ILE A 85 5.40 7.70 4.41
C ILE A 85 5.95 8.92 5.15
N TYR A 86 6.80 8.74 6.14
CA TYR A 86 7.46 9.84 6.85
C TYR A 86 8.24 10.77 5.92
N LYS A 87 9.03 10.20 5.00
CA LYS A 87 9.81 11.00 4.05
C LYS A 87 8.89 11.81 3.13
N GLU A 88 7.77 11.22 2.74
CA GLU A 88 6.78 11.86 1.88
C GLU A 88 5.97 12.94 2.59
N LEU A 89 5.52 12.72 3.82
CA LEU A 89 4.87 13.76 4.63
C LEU A 89 5.83 14.93 4.89
N ARG A 90 7.12 14.63 5.17
CA ARG A 90 8.13 15.67 5.37
C ARG A 90 8.41 16.47 4.11
N SER A 91 8.43 15.85 2.93
CA SER A 91 8.60 16.59 1.66
C SER A 91 7.41 17.50 1.35
N ARG A 92 6.23 17.20 1.89
CA ARG A 92 5.02 18.02 1.83
C ARG A 92 4.92 19.08 2.94
N GLY A 93 5.95 19.21 3.78
CA GLY A 93 6.02 20.23 4.83
C GLY A 93 5.35 19.86 6.15
N ILE A 94 4.94 18.60 6.32
CA ILE A 94 4.37 18.10 7.57
C ILE A 94 5.52 17.67 8.50
N LYS A 95 5.48 18.15 9.74
CA LYS A 95 6.47 17.80 10.77
C LYS A 95 6.05 16.53 11.47
N VAL A 96 6.83 15.47 11.30
CA VAL A 96 6.59 14.20 11.99
C VAL A 96 7.55 14.04 13.18
N TRP A 97 7.00 13.89 14.38
CA TRP A 97 7.73 13.65 15.63
C TRP A 97 8.06 12.17 15.79
N ARG A 98 9.28 11.85 16.23
CA ARG A 98 9.76 10.48 16.47
C ARG A 98 10.03 10.25 17.93
#